data_AF-A0A3A9A9B5-F1
#
_entry.id   AF-A0A3A9A9B5-F1
#
_cell.length_a   1.000
_cell.length_b   1.000
_cell.length_c   1.000
_cell.angle_alpha   90.00
_cell.angle_beta   90.00
_cell.angle_gamma   90.00
#
_symmetry.space_group_name_H-M   'P 1'
#
loop_
_entity.id
_entity.type
_entity.pdbx_description
1 polymer ?
#
loop_
_entity_poly.entity_id
_entity_poly.type
_entity_poly.pdbx_seq_one_letter_code
_entity_poly.pdbx_strand_id
1 'polypeptide(L)'
;MKLARKIMMYTLLICIAFIVIYSVVDYLGKQSEYHESRYELEEIESGIYARTYHTVSTIPAHNYDIIEICINGKVRTYKGSVDITYTNENPYAVIMQNNLVNDEKVFVYVPKDTVDYRESVGVK
;
A
#
# COMPACT_ATOMS: atom_id res chain seq x y z
N MET A 1 29.60 -44.28 -18.31
CA MET A 1 28.52 -43.54 -19.01
C MET A 1 27.26 -43.27 -18.16
N LYS A 2 26.72 -44.23 -17.38
CA LYS A 2 25.48 -44.01 -16.59
C LYS A 2 25.63 -42.99 -15.45
N LEU A 3 26.79 -42.94 -14.78
CA LEU A 3 27.04 -42.00 -13.67
C LEU A 3 27.15 -40.54 -14.14
N ALA A 4 27.93 -40.28 -15.19
CA ALA A 4 28.09 -38.94 -15.76
C ALA A 4 26.75 -38.36 -16.27
N ARG A 5 25.90 -39.20 -16.90
CA ARG A 5 24.55 -38.79 -17.33
C ARG A 5 23.63 -38.46 -16.15
N LYS A 6 23.73 -39.20 -15.04
CA LYS A 6 22.99 -38.90 -13.79
C LYS A 6 23.49 -37.60 -13.14
N ILE A 7 24.80 -37.39 -13.05
CA ILE A 7 25.38 -36.15 -12.53
C ILE A 7 24.92 -34.96 -13.37
N MET A 8 25.04 -35.03 -14.70
CA MET A 8 24.58 -33.97 -15.61
C MET A 8 23.07 -33.67 -15.46
N MET A 9 22.25 -34.72 -15.28
CA MET A 9 20.81 -34.57 -15.02
C MET A 9 20.54 -33.87 -13.69
N TYR A 10 21.25 -34.24 -12.61
CA TYR A 10 21.09 -33.57 -11.31
C TYR A 10 21.57 -32.12 -11.36
N THR A 11 22.70 -31.83 -12.02
CA THR A 11 23.18 -30.46 -12.22
C THR A 11 22.14 -29.63 -12.96
N LEU A 12 21.53 -30.16 -14.03
CA LEU A 12 20.48 -29.46 -14.78
C LEU A 12 19.26 -29.16 -13.91
N LEU A 13 18.79 -30.14 -13.12
CA LEU A 13 17.65 -29.95 -12.21
C LEU A 13 17.95 -28.89 -11.15
N ILE A 14 19.16 -28.86 -10.61
CA ILE A 14 19.60 -27.85 -9.66
C ILE A 14 19.61 -26.47 -10.31
N CYS A 15 20.17 -26.32 -11.53
CA CYS A 15 20.16 -25.05 -12.25
C CYS A 15 18.73 -24.55 -12.50
N ILE A 16 17.81 -25.43 -12.91
CA ILE A 16 16.40 -25.08 -13.11
C ILE A 16 15.77 -24.61 -11.80
N ALA A 17 16.01 -25.33 -10.69
CA ALA A 17 15.51 -24.94 -9.38
C ALA A 17 16.01 -23.55 -8.95
N PHE A 18 17.30 -23.24 -9.16
CA PHE A 18 17.86 -21.92 -8.88
C PHE A 18 17.21 -20.82 -9.72
N ILE A 19 16.99 -21.06 -11.01
CA ILE A 19 16.31 -20.10 -11.90
C ILE A 19 14.89 -19.82 -11.39
N VAL A 20 14.13 -20.87 -11.07
CA VAL A 20 12.75 -20.74 -10.56
C VAL A 20 12.73 -19.95 -9.24
N ILE A 21 13.62 -20.29 -8.30
CA ILE A 21 13.70 -19.58 -7.01
C ILE A 21 14.04 -18.11 -7.24
N TYR A 22 15.04 -17.81 -8.08
CA TYR A 22 15.42 -16.44 -8.41
C TYR A 22 14.24 -15.65 -9.02
N SER A 23 13.53 -16.24 -9.98
CA SER A 23 12.38 -15.60 -10.62
C SER A 23 11.24 -15.33 -9.63
N VAL A 24 10.98 -16.25 -8.69
CA VAL A 24 9.96 -16.05 -7.65
C VAL A 24 10.37 -14.92 -6.70
N VAL A 25 11.63 -14.88 -6.27
CA VAL A 25 12.14 -13.83 -5.38
C VAL A 25 12.09 -12.46 -6.04
N ASP A 26 12.53 -12.35 -7.30
CA ASP A 26 12.45 -11.10 -8.08
C ASP A 26 11.01 -10.63 -8.25
N TYR A 27 10.09 -11.54 -8.56
CA TYR A 27 8.67 -11.22 -8.68
C TYR A 27 8.09 -10.70 -7.36
N LEU A 28 8.33 -11.41 -6.24
CA LEU A 28 7.85 -10.99 -4.92
C LEU A 28 8.47 -9.66 -4.48
N GLY A 29 9.75 -9.43 -4.77
CA GLY A 29 10.42 -8.17 -4.49
C GLY A 29 9.73 -6.99 -5.18
N LYS A 30 9.45 -7.12 -6.49
CA LYS A 30 8.74 -6.10 -7.28
C LYS A 30 7.30 -5.85 -6.80
N GLN A 31 6.65 -6.85 -6.21
CA GLN A 31 5.32 -6.66 -5.63
C GLN A 31 5.36 -5.74 -4.39
N SER A 32 6.45 -5.81 -3.62
CA SER A 32 6.63 -5.07 -2.37
C SER A 32 7.25 -3.67 -2.53
N GLU A 33 7.77 -3.35 -3.71
CA GLU A 33 8.40 -2.06 -3.97
C GLU A 33 7.35 -0.95 -3.98
N TYR A 34 7.58 0.09 -3.17
CA TYR A 34 6.69 1.23 -3.09
C TYR A 34 7.04 2.28 -4.15
N HIS A 35 6.01 2.73 -4.85
CA HIS A 35 6.04 3.93 -5.66
C HIS A 35 5.44 5.09 -4.86
N GLU A 36 6.26 6.13 -4.66
CA GLU A 36 5.86 7.35 -3.96
C GLU A 36 5.28 8.37 -4.94
N SER A 37 4.23 9.06 -4.53
CA SER A 37 3.66 10.18 -5.27
C SER A 37 3.14 11.24 -4.30
N ARG A 38 3.36 12.51 -4.64
CA ARG A 38 2.91 13.66 -3.86
C ARG A 38 1.82 14.42 -4.62
N TYR A 39 0.75 14.76 -3.92
CA TYR A 39 -0.39 15.48 -4.48
C TYR A 39 -0.81 16.62 -3.56
N GLU A 40 -1.14 17.76 -4.15
CA GLU A 40 -1.89 18.80 -3.44
C GLU A 40 -3.31 18.29 -3.18
N LEU A 41 -3.86 18.66 -2.02
CA LEU A 41 -5.21 18.25 -1.63
C LEU A 41 -6.21 19.37 -1.87
N GLU A 42 -7.36 18.95 -2.37
CA GLU A 42 -8.56 19.77 -2.44
C GLU A 42 -9.50 19.41 -1.28
N GLU A 43 -10.39 20.33 -0.94
CA GLU A 43 -11.46 20.03 0.02
C GLU A 43 -12.39 18.95 -0.57
N ILE A 44 -12.71 17.94 0.24
CA ILE A 44 -13.75 16.94 -0.06
C ILE A 44 -15.12 17.61 0.05
N GLU A 45 -15.27 18.42 1.10
CA GLU A 45 -16.41 19.26 1.42
C GLU A 45 -15.91 20.46 2.23
N SER A 46 -16.72 21.50 2.40
CA SER A 46 -16.26 22.78 2.96
C SER A 46 -15.50 22.60 4.28
N GLY A 47 -14.21 22.97 4.27
CA GLY A 47 -13.32 22.89 5.43
C GLY A 47 -12.76 21.49 5.78
N ILE A 48 -13.06 20.46 4.98
CA ILE A 48 -12.59 19.08 5.20
C ILE A 48 -11.71 18.64 4.04
N TYR A 49 -10.44 18.34 4.32
CA TYR A 49 -9.46 17.88 3.33
C TYR A 49 -9.28 16.37 3.30
N ALA A 50 -9.58 15.70 4.41
CA ALA A 50 -9.43 14.26 4.55
C ALA A 50 -10.51 13.69 5.44
N ARG A 51 -10.86 12.43 5.18
CA ARG A 51 -11.76 11.65 6.01
C ARG A 51 -11.20 10.28 6.23
N THR A 52 -11.15 9.84 7.48
CA THR A 52 -10.51 8.57 7.83
C THR A 52 -11.36 7.72 8.77
N TYR A 53 -11.23 6.41 8.62
CA TYR A 53 -11.85 5.39 9.45
C TYR A 53 -10.99 4.13 9.42
N HIS A 54 -11.18 3.25 10.39
CA HIS A 54 -10.44 1.99 10.49
C HIS A 54 -11.38 0.79 10.27
N THR A 55 -10.87 -0.27 9.65
CA THR A 55 -11.60 -1.53 9.53
C THR A 55 -11.33 -2.45 10.71
N VAL A 56 -12.36 -3.09 11.25
CA VAL A 56 -12.20 -4.04 12.36
C VAL A 56 -12.69 -5.42 11.93
N SER A 57 -11.83 -6.42 12.08
CA SER A 57 -12.07 -7.82 11.75
C SER A 57 -11.38 -8.74 12.74
N THR A 58 -11.90 -9.96 12.81
CA THR A 58 -11.22 -11.08 13.50
C THR A 58 -10.05 -11.62 12.70
N ILE A 59 -9.98 -11.33 11.40
CA ILE A 59 -8.86 -11.68 10.52
C ILE A 59 -7.88 -10.50 10.50
N PRO A 60 -6.64 -10.64 11.04
CA PRO A 60 -5.72 -9.51 11.16
C PRO A 60 -5.41 -8.78 9.84
N ALA A 61 -5.35 -9.51 8.72
CA ALA A 61 -5.10 -8.94 7.39
C ALA A 61 -6.23 -8.02 6.89
N HIS A 62 -7.39 -8.00 7.56
CA HIS A 62 -8.51 -7.14 7.22
C HIS A 62 -8.61 -5.92 8.15
N ASN A 63 -7.62 -5.72 9.04
CA ASN A 63 -7.51 -4.53 9.89
C ASN A 63 -6.54 -3.54 9.26
N TYR A 64 -7.10 -2.48 8.68
CA TYR A 64 -6.35 -1.43 8.01
C TYR A 64 -7.10 -0.10 8.11
N ASP A 65 -6.37 0.99 8.01
CA ASP A 65 -6.93 2.33 7.90
C ASP A 65 -7.43 2.57 6.49
N ILE A 66 -8.50 3.35 6.40
CA ILE A 66 -9.03 3.86 5.14
C ILE A 66 -8.99 5.38 5.23
N ILE A 67 -8.56 5.99 4.13
CA ILE A 67 -8.62 7.44 3.97
C ILE A 67 -9.22 7.83 2.63
N GLU A 68 -10.14 8.79 2.67
CA GLU A 68 -10.69 9.48 1.52
C GLU A 68 -10.02 10.86 1.44
N ILE A 69 -9.49 11.21 0.27
CA ILE A 69 -8.87 12.51 -0.04
C ILE A 69 -9.26 12.97 -1.44
N CYS A 70 -9.40 14.28 -1.67
CA CYS A 70 -9.71 14.84 -2.98
C CYS A 70 -8.43 15.24 -3.71
N ILE A 71 -8.20 14.66 -4.89
CA ILE A 71 -7.04 14.93 -5.74
C ILE A 71 -7.53 15.16 -7.17
N ASN A 72 -7.20 16.31 -7.74
CA ASN A 72 -7.60 16.72 -9.10
C ASN A 72 -9.12 16.64 -9.31
N GLY A 73 -9.89 17.20 -8.36
CA GLY A 73 -11.35 17.22 -8.36
C GLY A 73 -12.03 15.87 -8.15
N LYS A 74 -11.29 14.82 -7.78
CA LYS A 74 -11.84 13.48 -7.54
C LYS A 74 -11.48 12.97 -6.15
N VAL A 75 -12.51 12.58 -5.40
CA VAL A 75 -12.34 11.84 -4.14
C VAL A 75 -11.79 10.45 -4.46
N ARG A 76 -10.63 10.12 -3.87
CA ARG A 76 -9.95 8.84 -3.96
C ARG A 76 -9.91 8.20 -2.59
N THR A 77 -9.94 6.87 -2.57
CA THR A 77 -9.89 6.05 -1.36
C THR A 77 -8.62 5.21 -1.37
N TYR A 78 -7.87 5.22 -0.28
CA TYR A 78 -6.65 4.43 -0.07
C TYR A 78 -6.80 3.56 1.17
N LYS A 79 -6.14 2.39 1.19
CA LYS A 79 -6.30 1.36 2.21
C LYS A 79 -4.95 0.85 2.71
N GLY A 80 -4.70 0.97 4.00
CA GLY A 80 -3.46 0.48 4.60
C GLY A 80 -3.14 1.23 5.87
N SER A 81 -2.03 1.96 5.90
CA SER A 81 -1.66 2.79 7.05
C SER A 81 -1.85 4.27 6.74
N VAL A 82 -2.49 4.99 7.66
CA VAL A 82 -2.77 6.43 7.51
C VAL A 82 -2.09 7.21 8.64
N ASP A 83 -1.22 8.15 8.27
CA ASP A 83 -0.57 9.08 9.18
C ASP A 83 -1.01 10.51 8.88
N ILE A 84 -1.63 11.17 9.85
CA ILE A 84 -2.10 12.56 9.72
C ILE A 84 -1.18 13.48 10.51
N THR A 85 -0.60 14.46 9.83
CA THR A 85 0.22 15.52 10.40
C THR A 85 -0.46 16.87 10.21
N TYR A 86 -0.59 17.63 11.28
CA TYR A 86 -1.17 18.97 11.19
C TYR A 86 -0.12 20.00 10.76
N THR A 87 -0.43 20.81 9.74
CA THR A 87 0.45 21.86 9.19
C THR A 87 -0.32 23.15 8.91
N ASN A 88 0.40 24.28 8.86
CA ASN A 88 -0.14 25.57 8.40
C ASN A 88 0.17 25.84 6.91
N GLU A 89 0.86 24.91 6.25
CA GLU A 89 1.14 24.97 4.82
C GLU A 89 -0.08 24.55 3.98
N ASN A 90 0.03 24.72 2.65
CA ASN A 90 -1.00 24.22 1.74
C ASN A 90 -1.19 22.70 1.91
N PRO A 91 -2.43 22.21 2.02
CA PRO A 91 -2.75 20.80 2.18
C PRO A 91 -2.14 19.91 1.10
N TYR A 92 -1.49 18.81 1.49
CA TYR A 92 -0.94 17.81 0.55
C TYR A 92 -0.93 16.41 1.15
N ALA A 93 -0.81 15.40 0.30
CA ALA A 93 -0.60 14.01 0.69
C ALA A 93 0.62 13.42 -0.01
N VAL A 94 1.32 12.53 0.69
CA VAL A 94 2.32 11.62 0.14
C VAL A 94 1.75 10.22 0.20
N ILE A 95 1.69 9.56 -0.96
CA ILE A 95 1.05 8.27 -1.15
C ILE A 95 2.11 7.29 -1.62
N MET A 96 2.32 6.24 -0.85
CA MET A 96 3.18 5.13 -1.22
C MET A 96 2.30 3.92 -1.55
N GLN A 97 2.35 3.48 -2.81
CA GLN A 97 1.57 2.32 -3.28
C GLN A 97 2.52 1.24 -3.78
N ASN A 98 2.16 -0.01 -3.53
CA ASN A 98 2.80 -1.17 -4.13
C ASN A 98 1.72 -2.07 -4.74
N ASN A 99 2.05 -3.30 -5.11
CA ASN A 99 1.08 -4.23 -5.70
C ASN A 99 0.41 -5.14 -4.65
N LEU A 100 0.62 -4.87 -3.37
CA LEU A 100 0.00 -5.61 -2.27
C LEU A 100 -1.38 -5.03 -1.92
N VAL A 101 -2.26 -5.89 -1.41
CA VAL A 101 -3.64 -5.52 -1.10
C VAL A 101 -3.71 -4.84 0.27
N ASN A 102 -4.34 -3.67 0.33
CA ASN A 102 -4.53 -2.86 1.55
C ASN A 102 -3.20 -2.53 2.27
N ASP A 103 -2.15 -2.28 1.50
CA ASP A 103 -0.80 -1.99 2.01
C ASP A 103 -0.31 -0.60 1.60
N GLU A 104 -1.24 0.28 1.20
CA GLU A 104 -0.91 1.66 0.89
C GLU A 104 -0.49 2.41 2.15
N LYS A 105 0.54 3.25 2.04
CA LYS A 105 0.92 4.19 3.11
C LYS A 105 0.57 5.59 2.70
N VAL A 106 -0.25 6.26 3.50
CA VAL A 106 -0.73 7.61 3.19
C VAL A 106 -0.36 8.55 4.31
N PHE A 107 0.48 9.52 3.99
CA PHE A 107 0.85 10.61 4.89
C PHE A 107 0.08 11.85 4.44
N VAL A 108 -0.78 12.38 5.30
CA VAL A 108 -1.62 13.53 5.01
C VAL A 108 -1.20 14.71 5.86
N TYR A 109 -0.95 15.84 5.20
CA TYR A 109 -0.53 17.10 5.80
C TYR A 109 -1.64 18.13 5.59
N VAL A 110 -2.35 18.47 6.65
CA VAL A 110 -3.56 19.32 6.59
C VAL A 110 -3.65 20.26 7.79
N PRO A 111 -4.41 21.38 7.71
CA PRO A 111 -4.67 22.23 8.85
C PRO A 111 -5.41 21.48 9.97
N LYS A 112 -5.23 21.97 11.19
CA LYS A 112 -5.95 21.43 12.35
C LYS A 112 -7.47 21.55 12.13
N ASP A 113 -8.22 20.59 12.65
CA ASP A 113 -9.69 20.56 12.61
C ASP A 113 -10.28 20.43 11.19
N THR A 114 -9.48 20.02 10.21
CA THR A 114 -9.93 19.80 8.81
C THR A 114 -10.01 18.32 8.40
N VAL A 115 -10.00 17.41 9.39
CA VAL A 115 -10.13 15.97 9.17
C VAL A 115 -11.42 15.46 9.79
N ASP A 116 -12.22 14.76 8.99
CA ASP A 116 -13.40 14.03 9.43
C ASP A 116 -12.99 12.62 9.91
N TYR A 117 -12.94 12.42 11.24
CA TYR A 117 -12.69 11.12 11.86
C TYR A 117 -14.00 10.36 12.06
N ARG A 118 -14.17 9.25 11.35
CA ARG A 118 -15.38 8.43 11.39
C ARG A 118 -15.19 7.18 12.23
N GLU A 119 -16.32 6.63 12.68
CA GLU A 119 -16.36 5.38 13.43
C GLU A 119 -15.80 4.21 12.60
N SER A 120 -15.16 3.27 13.29
CA SER A 120 -14.61 2.07 12.67
C SER A 120 -15.70 1.19 12.07
N VAL A 121 -15.40 0.58 10.93
CA VAL A 121 -16.35 -0.26 10.19
C VAL A 121 -15.96 -1.72 10.30
N GLY A 122 -16.90 -2.55 10.76
CA GLY A 122 -16.72 -4.01 10.80
C GLY A 122 -16.71 -4.61 9.40
N VAL A 123 -15.72 -5.45 9.10
CA VAL A 123 -15.63 -6.22 7.84
C VAL A 123 -15.79 -7.70 8.14
N LYS A 124 -16.70 -8.34 7.38
CA LYS A 124 -17.01 -9.77 7.48
C LYS A 124 -15.87 -10.65 6.97
#